data_AF-A0A967I3Y9-F1
#
_entry.id   AF-A0A967I3Y9-F1
#
_cell.length_a   1.000
_cell.length_b   1.000
_cell.length_c   1.000
_cell.angle_alpha   90.00
_cell.angle_beta   90.00
_cell.angle_gamma   90.00
#
_symmetry.space_group_name_H-M   'P 1'
#
loop_
_entity.id
_entity.type
_entity.pdbx_description
1 polymer ?
#
loop_
_entity_poly.entity_id
_entity_poly.type
_entity_poly.pdbx_seq_one_letter_code
_entity_poly.pdbx_strand_id
1 'polypeptide(L)'
;TAINVQREVGGNLAEILDTISFTIRERVRIRGEISALTAQGRATAWVISLLPVILMGILFLVNRPYLMQFFNPETRACGIPMLVVAGLMVITGFYVTQKMVDIDI
;
A
#
# COMPACT_ATOMS: atom_id res chain seq x y z
N THR A 1 -46.02 27.99 25.27
CA THR A 1 -44.61 27.62 25.56
C THR A 1 -44.28 26.16 25.26
N ALA A 2 -45.22 25.20 25.29
CA ALA A 2 -44.95 23.79 24.94
C ALA A 2 -44.69 23.50 23.44
N ILE A 3 -45.29 24.26 22.51
CA ILE A 3 -45.11 24.06 21.05
C ILE A 3 -43.69 24.44 20.58
N ASN A 4 -43.03 25.38 21.27
CA ASN A 4 -41.66 25.79 20.91
C ASN A 4 -40.63 24.71 21.25
N VAL A 5 -40.77 24.07 22.41
CA VAL A 5 -39.88 22.99 22.89
C VAL A 5 -40.00 21.74 22.02
N GLN A 6 -41.20 21.43 21.50
CA GLN A 6 -41.41 20.30 20.59
C GLN A 6 -40.79 20.53 19.20
N ARG A 7 -40.69 21.79 18.75
CA ARG A 7 -39.89 22.17 17.55
C ARG A 7 -38.39 22.19 17.84
N GLU A 8 -37.99 22.63 19.02
CA GLU A 8 -36.59 22.64 19.49
C GLU A 8 -35.97 21.25 19.63
N VAL A 9 -36.79 20.23 19.90
CA VAL A 9 -36.32 18.84 19.99
C VAL A 9 -36.70 18.05 18.73
N GLY A 10 -37.93 18.11 18.23
CA GLY A 10 -38.38 17.32 17.07
C GLY A 10 -37.88 17.84 15.71
N GLY A 11 -37.83 19.17 15.53
CA GLY A 11 -37.26 19.79 14.33
C GLY A 11 -35.73 19.69 14.31
N ASN A 12 -35.11 19.90 15.47
CA ASN A 12 -33.66 19.77 15.65
C ASN A 12 -33.18 18.32 15.49
N LEU A 13 -33.95 17.33 15.97
CA LEU A 13 -33.62 15.91 15.76
C LEU A 13 -33.74 15.49 14.29
N ALA A 14 -34.72 16.02 13.54
CA ALA A 14 -34.83 15.76 12.11
C ALA A 14 -33.62 16.34 11.36
N GLU A 15 -33.21 17.56 11.70
CA GLU A 15 -32.02 18.22 11.14
C GLU A 15 -30.71 17.50 11.51
N ILE A 16 -30.57 17.05 12.76
CA ILE A 16 -29.45 16.23 13.21
C ILE A 16 -29.43 14.87 12.50
N LEU A 17 -30.59 14.23 12.32
CA LEU A 17 -30.69 12.94 11.62
C LEU A 17 -30.30 13.08 10.14
N ASP A 18 -30.71 14.16 9.48
CA ASP A 18 -30.30 14.46 8.11
C ASP A 18 -28.80 14.73 8.02
N THR A 19 -28.23 15.43 9.01
CA THR A 19 -26.78 15.68 9.10
C THR A 19 -25.99 14.38 9.30
N ILE A 20 -26.47 13.49 10.18
CA ILE A 20 -25.87 12.17 10.40
C ILE A 20 -25.99 11.31 9.13
N SER A 21 -27.16 11.31 8.49
CA SER A 21 -27.41 10.57 7.25
C SER A 21 -26.48 11.02 6.12
N PHE A 22 -26.28 12.34 5.99
CA PHE A 22 -25.32 12.92 5.06
C PHE A 22 -23.88 12.47 5.41
N THR A 23 -23.49 12.60 6.67
CA THR A 23 -22.16 12.21 7.16
C THR A 23 -21.86 10.73 6.93
N ILE A 24 -22.85 9.84 7.12
CA ILE A 24 -22.71 8.40 6.87
C ILE A 24 -22.46 8.12 5.39
N ARG A 25 -23.24 8.74 4.49
CA ARG A 25 -23.06 8.58 3.04
C ARG A 25 -21.67 9.06 2.61
N GLU A 26 -21.22 10.19 3.15
CA GLU A 26 -19.90 10.72 2.86
C GLU A 26 -18.79 9.78 3.35
N ARG A 27 -18.92 9.20 4.56
CA ARG A 27 -17.98 8.17 5.04
C ARG A 27 -17.94 6.95 4.13
N VAL A 28 -19.08 6.46 3.65
CA VAL A 28 -19.12 5.31 2.72
C VAL A 28 -18.41 5.64 1.41
N ARG A 29 -18.63 6.85 0.86
CA ARG A 29 -17.94 7.32 -0.34
C ARG A 29 -16.42 7.39 -0.12
N ILE A 30 -15.98 8.02 0.96
CA ILE A 30 -14.55 8.15 1.31
C ILE A 30 -13.91 6.76 1.47
N ARG A 31 -14.59 5.81 2.12
CA ARG A 31 -14.11 4.43 2.23
C ARG A 31 -13.89 3.77 0.87
N GLY A 32 -14.79 4.01 -0.08
CA GLY A 32 -14.64 3.55 -1.47
C GLY A 32 -13.42 4.17 -2.17
N GLU A 33 -13.24 5.48 -2.04
CA GLU A 33 -12.09 6.19 -2.61
C GLU A 33 -10.76 5.72 -1.99
N ILE A 34 -10.70 5.56 -0.66
CA ILE A 34 -9.53 5.00 0.04
C ILE A 34 -9.23 3.57 -0.44
N SER A 35 -10.24 2.72 -0.59
CA SER A 35 -10.06 1.35 -1.07
C SER A 35 -9.46 1.30 -2.48
N ALA A 36 -9.92 2.19 -3.38
CA ALA A 36 -9.38 2.29 -4.72
C ALA A 36 -7.93 2.81 -4.71
N LEU A 37 -7.63 3.86 -3.95
CA LEU A 37 -6.28 4.44 -3.84
C LEU A 37 -5.29 3.45 -3.21
N THR A 38 -5.71 2.74 -2.15
CA THR A 38 -4.90 1.69 -1.52
C THR A 38 -4.66 0.53 -2.49
N ALA A 39 -5.66 0.11 -3.28
CA ALA A 39 -5.46 -0.92 -4.30
C ALA A 39 -4.38 -0.53 -5.34
N GLN A 40 -4.37 0.71 -5.81
CA GLN A 40 -3.34 1.22 -6.71
C GLN A 40 -1.95 1.23 -6.06
N GLY A 41 -1.87 1.64 -4.78
CA GLY A 41 -0.63 1.60 -3.99
C GLY A 41 -0.06 0.18 -3.87
N ARG A 42 -0.90 -0.81 -3.57
CA ARG A 42 -0.50 -2.23 -3.52
C ARG A 42 0.02 -2.72 -4.86
N ALA A 43 -0.69 -2.42 -5.95
CA ALA A 43 -0.29 -2.85 -7.28
C ALA A 43 1.10 -2.30 -7.67
N THR A 44 1.34 -1.02 -7.41
CA THR A 44 2.64 -0.36 -7.66
C THR A 44 3.75 -0.98 -6.81
N ALA A 45 3.48 -1.26 -5.53
CA ALA A 45 4.43 -1.91 -4.63
C ALA A 45 4.87 -3.29 -5.13
N TRP A 46 3.92 -4.08 -5.64
CA TRP A 46 4.19 -5.37 -6.27
C TRP A 46 5.08 -5.23 -7.50
N VAL A 47 4.76 -4.31 -8.41
CA VAL A 47 5.55 -4.08 -9.64
C VAL A 47 6.99 -3.70 -9.30
N ILE A 48 7.20 -2.74 -8.39
CA ILE A 48 8.55 -2.28 -8.04
C ILE A 48 9.35 -3.38 -7.34
N SER A 49 8.70 -4.17 -6.48
CA SER A 49 9.37 -5.25 -5.75
C SER A 49 9.76 -6.43 -6.67
N LEU A 50 9.00 -6.67 -7.75
CA LEU A 50 9.33 -7.70 -8.74
C LEU A 50 10.43 -7.28 -9.72
N LEU A 51 10.60 -5.99 -9.99
CA LEU A 51 11.58 -5.47 -10.94
C LEU A 51 13.00 -6.06 -10.78
N PRO A 52 13.63 -6.05 -9.59
CA PRO A 52 14.98 -6.61 -9.43
C PRO A 52 15.04 -8.12 -9.73
N VAL A 53 13.97 -8.86 -9.42
CA VAL A 53 13.88 -10.30 -9.71
C VAL A 53 13.76 -10.55 -11.21
N ILE A 54 12.91 -9.79 -11.90
CA ILE A 54 12.76 -9.86 -13.36
C ILE A 54 14.07 -9.47 -14.05
N LEU A 55 14.69 -8.36 -13.63
CA LEU A 55 15.97 -7.90 -14.19
C LEU A 55 17.07 -8.94 -14.01
N MET A 56 17.13 -9.59 -12.85
CA MET A 56 18.08 -10.69 -12.63
C MET A 56 17.81 -11.87 -13.58
N GLY A 57 16.54 -12.23 -13.82
CA GLY A 57 16.17 -13.24 -14.81
C GLY A 57 16.56 -12.85 -16.25
N ILE A 58 16.30 -11.61 -16.65
CA ILE A 58 16.66 -11.10 -17.98
C ILE A 58 18.18 -11.06 -18.15
N LEU A 59 18.91 -10.54 -17.16
CA LEU A 59 20.38 -10.53 -17.18
C LEU A 59 20.94 -11.95 -17.25
N PHE A 60 20.29 -12.93 -16.64
CA PHE A 60 20.75 -14.32 -16.69
C PHE A 60 20.65 -14.90 -18.11
N LEU A 61 19.62 -14.51 -18.86
CA LEU A 61 19.41 -14.94 -20.25
C LEU A 61 20.28 -14.17 -21.24
N VAL A 62 20.40 -12.85 -21.07
CA VAL A 62 21.09 -11.96 -22.03
C VAL A 62 22.60 -11.91 -21.77
N ASN A 63 23.02 -11.86 -20.50
CA ASN A 63 24.43 -11.68 -20.12
C ASN A 63 24.79 -12.50 -18.87
N ARG A 64 24.81 -13.82 -19.04
CA ARG A 64 25.17 -14.80 -18.00
C ARG A 64 26.54 -14.55 -17.34
N PRO A 65 27.63 -14.18 -18.06
CA PRO A 65 28.93 -13.90 -17.45
C PRO A 65 28.88 -12.77 -16.43
N TYR A 66 28.09 -11.73 -16.69
CA TYR A 66 27.94 -10.58 -15.79
C TYR A 66 27.32 -10.99 -14.44
N LEU A 67 26.28 -11.84 -14.45
CA LEU A 67 25.70 -12.35 -13.22
C LEU A 67 26.59 -13.38 -12.50
N MET A 68 27.33 -14.20 -13.25
CA MET A 68 28.28 -15.15 -12.67
C MET A 68 29.43 -14.47 -11.92
N GLN A 69 29.75 -13.20 -12.24
CA GLN A 69 30.74 -12.41 -11.50
C GLN A 69 30.44 -12.36 -9.99
N PHE A 70 29.16 -12.33 -9.60
CA PHE A 70 28.78 -12.34 -8.18
C PHE A 70 29.10 -13.67 -7.47
N PHE A 71 29.25 -14.77 -8.23
CA PHE A 71 29.50 -16.11 -7.71
C PHE A 71 30.92 -16.61 -7.97
N ASN A 72 31.75 -15.87 -8.73
CA ASN A 72 33.12 -16.23 -9.04
C ASN A 72 34.01 -16.24 -7.78
N PRO A 73 34.96 -17.19 -7.64
CA PRO A 73 35.75 -17.36 -6.41
C PRO A 73 36.46 -16.09 -5.93
N GLU A 74 36.92 -15.25 -6.86
CA GLU A 74 37.64 -14.01 -6.58
C GLU A 74 36.73 -12.88 -6.04
N THR A 75 35.47 -12.86 -6.44
CA THR A 75 34.50 -11.79 -6.13
C THR A 75 33.39 -12.24 -5.18
N ARG A 76 33.26 -13.55 -4.93
CA ARG A 76 32.22 -14.19 -4.13
C ARG A 76 32.14 -13.67 -2.69
N ALA A 77 33.28 -13.28 -2.10
CA ALA A 77 33.35 -12.74 -0.75
C ALA A 77 32.56 -11.41 -0.59
N CYS A 78 32.43 -10.64 -1.67
CA CYS A 78 31.64 -9.39 -1.70
C CYS A 78 30.30 -9.58 -2.44
N GLY A 79 30.26 -10.42 -3.47
CA GLY A 79 29.09 -10.61 -4.32
C GLY A 79 27.89 -11.24 -3.61
N ILE A 80 28.10 -12.31 -2.82
CA ILE A 80 27.02 -12.96 -2.06
C ILE A 80 26.40 -12.03 -1.00
N PRO A 81 27.17 -11.39 -0.10
CA PRO A 81 26.56 -10.51 0.90
C PRO A 81 25.84 -9.32 0.27
N MET A 82 26.33 -8.77 -0.85
CA MET A 82 25.62 -7.70 -1.57
C MET A 82 24.25 -8.15 -2.09
N LEU A 83 24.16 -9.36 -2.68
CA LEU A 83 22.88 -9.92 -3.12
C LEU A 83 21.92 -10.20 -1.96
N VAL A 84 22.44 -10.68 -0.83
CA VAL A 84 21.63 -10.94 0.38
C VAL A 84 21.09 -9.63 0.95
N VAL A 85 21.92 -8.60 1.09
CA VAL A 85 21.49 -7.28 1.59
C VAL A 85 20.47 -6.65 0.65
N ALA A 86 20.68 -6.72 -0.66
CA ALA A 86 19.72 -6.24 -1.65
C ALA A 86 18.37 -6.96 -1.54
N GLY A 87 18.40 -8.30 -1.41
CA GLY A 87 17.18 -9.10 -1.21
C GLY A 87 16.45 -8.73 0.08
N LEU A 88 17.18 -8.55 1.19
CA LEU A 88 16.61 -8.12 2.47
C LEU A 88 15.98 -6.72 2.38
N MET A 89 16.62 -5.76 1.70
CA MET A 89 16.03 -4.43 1.48
C MET A 89 14.73 -4.50 0.68
N VAL A 90 14.67 -5.34 -0.36
CA VAL A 90 13.44 -5.50 -1.16
C VAL A 90 12.32 -6.13 -0.33
N ILE A 91 12.63 -7.18 0.45
CA ILE A 91 11.64 -7.86 1.30
C ILE A 91 11.11 -6.91 2.39
N THR A 92 12.01 -6.22 3.08
CA THR A 92 11.63 -5.25 4.13
C THR A 92 10.84 -4.07 3.56
N GLY A 93 11.25 -3.52 2.41
CA GLY A 93 10.52 -2.46 1.72
C GLY A 93 9.12 -2.89 1.29
N PHE A 94 8.99 -4.10 0.74
CA PHE A 94 7.69 -4.68 0.38
C PHE A 94 6.79 -4.87 1.59
N TYR A 95 7.32 -5.40 2.70
CA TYR A 95 6.58 -5.59 3.94
C TYR A 95 6.09 -4.26 4.52
N VAL A 96 6.94 -3.23 4.56
CA VAL A 96 6.56 -1.89 5.03
C VAL A 96 5.47 -1.30 4.15
N THR A 97 5.55 -1.48 2.83
CA THR A 97 4.56 -0.95 1.90
C THR A 97 3.21 -1.67 2.05
N GLN A 98 3.19 -2.98 2.26
CA GLN A 98 1.94 -3.69 2.58
C GLN A 98 1.32 -3.15 3.87
N LYS A 99 2.11 -2.92 4.91
CA LYS A 99 1.62 -2.38 6.18
C LYS A 99 1.13 -0.93 6.07
N MET A 100 1.74 -0.11 5.22
CA MET A 100 1.28 1.26 4.97
C MET A 100 -0.07 1.31 4.25
N VAL A 101 -0.34 0.32 3.41
CA VAL A 101 -1.53 0.30 2.55
C VAL A 101 -2.70 -0.45 3.20
N ASP A 102 -2.44 -1.20 4.26
CA ASP A 102 -3.45 -1.77 5.14
C ASP A 102 -4.02 -0.68 6.05
N ILE A 103 -4.99 0.06 5.51
CA ILE A 103 -5.74 1.06 6.27
C ILE A 103 -6.99 0.37 6.81
N ASP A 104 -6.95 -0.01 8.09
CA ASP A 104 -8.14 -0.37 8.86
C ASP A 104 -8.99 0.88 9.11
N ILE A 105 -10.30 0.82 8.84
CA ILE A 105 -11.26 1.94 8.95
C ILE A 105 -12.28 1.71 10.07
#